data_AF-A0A7W4HXB3-F1
#
_entry.id   AF-A0A7W4HXB3-F1
#
_cell.length_a   1.000
_cell.length_b   1.000
_cell.length_c   1.000
_cell.angle_alpha   90.00
_cell.angle_beta   90.00
_cell.angle_gamma   90.00
#
_symmetry.space_group_name_H-M   'P 1'
#
loop_
_entity.id
_entity.type
_entity.pdbx_description
1 polymer ?
#
loop_
_entity_poly.entity_id
_entity_poly.type
_entity_poly.pdbx_seq_one_letter_code
_entity_poly.pdbx_strand_id
1 'polypeptide(L)'
;MRIKESEFYKPFYLMGYDGEAGAVKLYNKMDVSHTSAPYRALLNNAMANLYIGNDELVIHKEKLSHFQKCEDFQTMEYSSKTNELYESEECYFHPELEVFILLTRDLSDDYDTEVFEEGLYRVEYVYYKNDSPNTKTNLIKLFSEYFEKYISKEAKVSILLKDNSGFDLKTHTIKPHRIDLDLMYNDDFMEVHTRVKHTITNENKGIVLLHGIAGSGKTNYIKWLTSQIPNKKFIFIPTTMISSLTDPSFIGVLVDNQNSVLVLEDCEN
;
A
#
# COMPACT_ATOMS: atom_id res chain seq x y z
N MET A 1 21.34 -15.91 -4.51
CA MET A 1 22.52 -15.12 -4.06
C MET A 1 22.66 -15.27 -2.55
N ARG A 2 23.87 -15.45 -2.02
CA ARG A 2 24.12 -15.38 -0.58
C ARG A 2 24.77 -14.06 -0.22
N ILE A 3 24.07 -13.23 0.52
CA ILE A 3 24.53 -11.90 0.92
C ILE A 3 25.75 -12.02 1.81
N LYS A 4 25.76 -12.95 2.78
CA LYS A 4 26.89 -13.18 3.71
C LYS A 4 28.21 -13.53 3.02
N GLU A 5 28.14 -14.03 1.79
CA GLU A 5 29.30 -14.40 0.96
C GLU A 5 29.63 -13.34 -0.11
N SER A 6 28.90 -12.22 -0.12
CA SER A 6 29.03 -11.15 -1.12
C SER A 6 29.76 -9.92 -0.56
N GLU A 7 30.16 -9.01 -1.46
CA GLU A 7 30.74 -7.71 -1.09
C GLU A 7 29.81 -6.80 -0.29
N PHE A 8 28.50 -7.07 -0.29
CA PHE A 8 27.51 -6.27 0.42
C PHE A 8 27.47 -6.60 1.92
N TYR A 9 28.02 -7.74 2.35
CA TYR A 9 28.00 -8.12 3.75
C TYR A 9 29.10 -7.41 4.55
N LYS A 10 28.67 -6.69 5.59
CA LYS A 10 29.56 -6.10 6.59
C LYS A 10 29.24 -6.73 7.95
N PRO A 11 30.16 -7.53 8.53
CA PRO A 11 29.98 -8.07 9.87
C PRO A 11 29.75 -6.95 10.88
N PHE A 12 28.70 -7.06 11.69
CA PHE A 12 28.42 -6.12 12.76
C PHE A 12 28.49 -6.88 14.08
N TYR A 13 29.46 -6.55 14.92
CA TYR A 13 29.70 -7.25 16.17
C TYR A 13 29.07 -6.50 17.35
N LEU A 14 28.48 -7.26 18.27
CA LEU A 14 27.99 -6.80 19.56
C LEU A 14 28.91 -7.31 20.66
N MET A 15 29.10 -6.50 21.70
CA MET A 15 29.67 -6.98 22.96
C MET A 15 28.56 -7.58 23.81
N GLY A 16 28.75 -8.82 24.23
CA GLY A 16 27.85 -9.52 25.15
C GLY A 16 28.62 -10.09 26.33
N TYR A 17 27.98 -10.17 27.49
CA TYR A 17 28.56 -10.83 28.66
C TYR A 17 28.22 -12.33 28.64
N ASP A 18 29.24 -13.16 28.60
CA ASP A 18 29.12 -14.61 28.77
C ASP A 18 29.16 -14.93 30.27
N GLY A 19 28.01 -15.31 30.82
CA GLY A 19 27.86 -15.63 32.24
C GLY A 19 28.59 -16.90 32.67
N GLU A 20 28.78 -17.87 31.76
CA GLU A 20 29.50 -19.11 32.07
C GLU A 20 31.02 -18.88 32.07
N ALA A 21 31.51 -18.09 31.12
CA ALA A 21 32.92 -17.73 31.04
C ALA A 21 33.31 -16.55 31.97
N GLY A 22 32.33 -15.84 32.53
CA GLY A 22 32.55 -14.64 33.34
C GLY A 22 33.24 -13.51 32.57
N ALA A 23 33.01 -13.41 31.25
CA ALA A 23 33.80 -12.56 30.36
C ALA A 23 32.94 -11.84 29.32
N VAL A 24 33.39 -10.67 28.88
CA VAL A 24 32.80 -9.98 27.72
C VAL A 24 33.37 -10.58 26.44
N LYS A 25 32.50 -10.99 25.53
CA LYS A 25 32.84 -11.56 24.21
C LYS A 25 32.19 -10.76 23.10
N LEU A 26 32.78 -10.85 21.91
CA LEU A 26 32.21 -10.34 20.67
C LEU A 26 31.33 -11.41 20.03
N TYR A 27 30.12 -11.03 19.64
CA TYR A 27 29.16 -11.86 18.93
C TYR A 27 28.80 -11.18 17.63
N ASN A 28 28.72 -11.93 16.53
CA ASN A 28 28.15 -11.38 15.31
C ASN A 28 26.64 -11.16 15.56
N LYS A 29 26.17 -9.93 15.33
CA LYS A 29 24.76 -9.55 15.57
C LYS A 29 23.79 -10.47 14.85
N MET A 30 24.15 -10.97 13.67
CA MET A 30 23.28 -11.86 12.89
C MET A 30 23.16 -13.26 13.49
N ASP A 31 24.12 -13.71 14.30
CA ASP A 31 24.08 -15.04 14.93
C ASP A 31 23.23 -15.05 16.21
N VAL A 32 22.99 -13.87 16.79
CA VAL A 32 22.21 -13.68 18.03
C VAL A 32 20.90 -12.92 17.79
N SER A 33 20.55 -12.64 16.52
CA SER A 33 19.31 -11.94 16.20
C SER A 33 18.13 -12.91 16.20
N HIS A 34 17.08 -12.57 16.95
CA HIS A 34 15.82 -13.33 17.00
C HIS A 34 14.68 -12.66 16.24
N THR A 35 15.01 -11.87 15.21
CA THR A 35 14.01 -11.15 14.41
C THR A 35 13.29 -12.08 13.44
N SER A 36 12.00 -11.82 13.19
CA SER A 36 11.25 -12.44 12.10
C SER A 36 11.61 -11.88 10.72
N ALA A 37 12.35 -10.76 10.66
CA ALA A 37 12.76 -10.06 9.43
C ALA A 37 14.31 -10.03 9.30
N PRO A 38 14.96 -11.19 9.14
CA PRO A 38 16.42 -11.31 9.14
C PRO A 38 17.10 -10.61 7.96
N TYR A 39 16.48 -10.54 6.77
CA TYR A 39 17.06 -9.80 5.65
C TYR A 39 17.03 -8.30 5.90
N ARG A 40 15.92 -7.74 6.41
CA ARG A 40 15.84 -6.35 6.84
C ARG A 40 16.90 -6.03 7.89
N ALA A 41 17.03 -6.88 8.92
CA ALA A 41 18.04 -6.68 9.96
C ALA A 41 19.48 -6.73 9.42
N LEU A 42 19.76 -7.62 8.46
CA LEU A 42 21.07 -7.72 7.81
C LEU A 42 21.36 -6.48 6.97
N LEU A 43 20.46 -6.12 6.05
CA LEU A 43 20.65 -5.04 5.09
C LEU A 43 20.65 -3.65 5.75
N ASN A 44 19.87 -3.44 6.82
CA ASN A 44 19.90 -2.20 7.60
C ASN A 44 21.27 -1.86 8.20
N ASN A 45 22.11 -2.87 8.47
CA ASN A 45 23.48 -2.62 8.97
C ASN A 45 24.48 -2.37 7.82
N ALA A 46 24.11 -2.70 6.57
CA ALA A 46 25.01 -2.71 5.44
C ALA A 46 24.81 -1.54 4.46
N MET A 47 23.55 -1.12 4.25
CA MET A 47 23.17 -0.24 3.14
C MET A 47 22.14 0.82 3.56
N ALA A 48 22.03 1.89 2.78
CA ALA A 48 20.94 2.85 2.89
C ALA A 48 19.64 2.21 2.37
N ASN A 49 18.49 2.68 2.85
CA ASN A 49 17.19 2.13 2.48
C ASN A 49 16.10 3.19 2.31
N LEU A 50 15.09 2.80 1.54
CA LEU A 50 13.78 3.45 1.44
C LEU A 50 12.74 2.48 1.99
N TYR A 51 11.94 2.92 2.97
CA TYR A 51 10.74 2.21 3.39
C TYR A 51 9.58 2.67 2.51
N ILE A 52 8.91 1.73 1.85
CA ILE A 52 7.82 1.99 0.90
C ILE A 52 6.58 1.11 1.15
N GLY A 53 6.54 0.37 2.27
CA GLY A 53 5.39 -0.49 2.62
C GLY A 53 4.05 0.26 2.67
N ASN A 54 4.07 1.55 3.02
CA ASN A 54 2.87 2.40 3.07
C ASN A 54 2.43 2.93 1.69
N ASP A 55 3.27 2.82 0.66
CA ASP A 55 2.98 3.34 -0.67
C ASP A 55 2.20 2.33 -1.53
N GLU A 56 1.86 1.16 -0.98
CA GLU A 56 1.14 0.06 -1.66
C GLU A 56 1.75 -0.27 -3.03
N LEU A 57 3.07 -0.20 -3.14
CA LEU A 57 3.78 -0.56 -4.36
C LEU A 57 3.93 -2.07 -4.45
N VAL A 58 3.68 -2.61 -5.63
CA VAL A 58 3.77 -4.03 -5.93
C VAL A 58 4.69 -4.31 -7.10
N ILE A 59 5.22 -5.53 -7.13
CA ILE A 59 6.00 -6.08 -8.23
C ILE A 59 5.38 -7.41 -8.66
N HIS A 60 5.25 -7.59 -9.97
CA HIS A 60 4.79 -8.84 -10.58
C HIS A 60 5.90 -9.89 -10.60
N LYS A 61 5.55 -11.16 -10.37
CA LYS A 61 6.49 -12.28 -10.28
C LYS A 61 7.36 -12.43 -11.53
N GLU A 62 6.83 -12.13 -12.70
CA GLU A 62 7.54 -12.21 -13.98
C GLU A 62 8.74 -11.25 -14.00
N LYS A 63 8.60 -10.08 -13.37
CA LYS A 63 9.66 -9.07 -13.27
C LYS A 63 10.80 -9.50 -12.35
N LEU A 64 10.54 -10.42 -11.41
CA LEU A 64 11.57 -10.99 -10.55
C LEU A 64 12.58 -11.86 -11.31
N SER A 65 12.32 -12.22 -12.57
CA SER A 65 13.30 -12.89 -13.43
C SER A 65 14.56 -12.06 -13.70
N HIS A 66 14.50 -10.73 -13.56
CA HIS A 66 15.65 -9.83 -13.63
C HIS A 66 16.45 -9.75 -12.31
N PHE A 67 15.98 -10.43 -11.27
CA PHE A 67 16.56 -10.41 -9.94
C PHE A 67 17.08 -11.81 -9.55
N GLN A 68 17.95 -11.82 -8.55
CA GLN A 68 18.46 -13.03 -7.91
C GLN A 68 17.87 -13.11 -6.51
N LYS A 69 17.12 -14.17 -6.22
CA LYS A 69 16.58 -14.42 -4.87
C LYS A 69 17.74 -14.60 -3.87
N CYS A 70 17.62 -14.00 -2.69
CA CYS A 70 18.57 -14.19 -1.59
C CYS A 70 18.31 -15.53 -0.90
N GLU A 71 19.35 -16.20 -0.41
CA GLU A 71 19.27 -17.57 0.12
C GLU A 71 19.84 -17.73 1.53
N ASP A 72 20.23 -16.63 2.20
CA ASP A 72 20.82 -16.66 3.54
C ASP A 72 19.83 -17.11 4.62
N PHE A 73 18.53 -16.84 4.40
CA PHE A 73 17.45 -17.10 5.34
C PHE A 73 16.19 -17.57 4.62
N GLN A 74 15.39 -18.36 5.34
CA GLN A 74 14.03 -18.71 4.97
C GLN A 74 13.10 -18.27 6.10
N THR A 75 12.22 -17.32 5.80
CA THR A 75 11.21 -16.80 6.73
C THR A 75 9.88 -17.49 6.46
N MET A 76 9.07 -17.67 7.51
CA MET A 76 7.77 -18.34 7.39
C MET A 76 6.78 -17.71 8.36
N GLU A 77 5.61 -17.35 7.86
CA GLU A 77 4.43 -17.02 8.65
C GLU A 77 3.24 -17.85 8.19
N TYR A 78 2.25 -17.98 9.07
CA TYR A 78 1.03 -18.72 8.80
C TYR A 78 -0.11 -17.77 8.47
N SER A 79 -0.77 -18.01 7.34
CA SER A 79 -2.00 -17.31 7.00
C SER A 79 -3.21 -18.07 7.50
N SER A 80 -4.04 -17.39 8.29
CA SER A 80 -5.32 -17.94 8.75
C SER A 80 -6.36 -17.98 7.65
N LYS A 81 -6.29 -17.05 6.69
CA LYS A 81 -7.23 -16.89 5.58
C LYS A 81 -7.02 -17.94 4.48
N THR A 82 -5.78 -18.27 4.15
CA THR A 82 -5.48 -19.33 3.16
C THR A 82 -5.22 -20.68 3.81
N ASN A 83 -4.98 -20.72 5.13
CA ASN A 83 -4.59 -21.93 5.88
C ASN A 83 -3.29 -22.53 5.34
N GLU A 84 -2.33 -21.67 4.98
CA GLU A 84 -1.04 -22.04 4.39
C GLU A 84 0.12 -21.26 5.04
N LEU A 85 1.32 -21.83 4.98
CA LEU A 85 2.55 -21.12 5.31
C LEU A 85 3.04 -20.34 4.09
N TYR A 86 3.53 -19.13 4.31
CA TYR A 86 4.13 -18.30 3.27
C TYR A 86 5.42 -17.65 3.76
N GLU A 87 6.31 -17.32 2.84
CA GLU A 87 7.52 -16.55 3.17
C GLU A 87 7.12 -15.11 3.50
N SER A 88 7.31 -14.70 4.76
CA SER A 88 6.91 -13.38 5.25
C SER A 88 7.86 -12.26 4.84
N GLU A 89 9.09 -12.62 4.46
CA GLU A 89 10.10 -11.70 3.96
C GLU A 89 10.91 -12.40 2.87
N GLU A 90 10.67 -12.05 1.61
CA GLU A 90 11.49 -12.50 0.48
C GLU A 90 12.48 -11.39 0.07
N CYS A 91 13.75 -11.76 -0.10
CA CYS A 91 14.81 -10.83 -0.53
C CYS A 91 15.23 -11.13 -1.97
N TYR A 92 15.40 -10.07 -2.77
CA TYR A 92 15.86 -10.16 -4.16
C TYR A 92 16.92 -9.09 -4.44
N PHE A 93 17.95 -9.46 -5.19
CA PHE A 93 19.02 -8.56 -5.63
C PHE A 93 18.94 -8.31 -7.14
N HIS A 94 18.99 -7.05 -7.57
CA HIS A 94 19.08 -6.68 -8.98
C HIS A 94 20.54 -6.43 -9.37
N PRO A 95 21.18 -7.29 -10.20
CA PRO A 95 22.60 -7.16 -10.50
C PRO A 95 22.96 -5.89 -11.25
N GLU A 96 22.17 -5.49 -12.25
CA GLU A 96 22.48 -4.29 -13.06
C GLU A 96 22.27 -2.97 -12.31
N LEU A 97 21.26 -2.91 -11.43
CA LEU A 97 20.93 -1.71 -10.66
C LEU A 97 21.68 -1.64 -9.33
N GLU A 98 22.27 -2.76 -8.89
CA GLU A 98 22.94 -2.96 -7.59
C GLU A 98 22.06 -2.60 -6.38
N VAL A 99 20.79 -3.02 -6.43
CA VAL A 99 19.81 -2.78 -5.35
C VAL A 99 19.26 -4.09 -4.81
N PHE A 100 18.90 -4.09 -3.53
CA PHE A 100 18.08 -5.16 -2.94
C PHE A 100 16.66 -4.67 -2.74
N ILE A 101 15.70 -5.57 -2.91
CA ILE A 101 14.30 -5.34 -2.56
C ILE A 101 13.86 -6.40 -1.56
N LEU A 102 13.08 -5.98 -0.56
CA LEU A 102 12.38 -6.87 0.36
C LEU A 102 10.91 -6.86 0.04
N LEU A 103 10.35 -8.06 -0.08
CA LEU A 103 9.00 -8.29 -0.56
C LEU A 103 8.21 -9.12 0.46
N THR A 104 6.90 -8.93 0.47
CA THR A 104 5.95 -9.81 1.14
C THR A 104 4.83 -10.20 0.18
N ARG A 105 4.21 -11.36 0.44
CA ARG A 105 3.03 -11.81 -0.32
C ARG A 105 1.73 -11.20 0.19
N ASP A 106 1.72 -10.70 1.42
CA ASP A 106 0.54 -10.05 1.98
C ASP A 106 0.46 -8.61 1.46
N LEU A 107 -0.62 -8.33 0.74
CA LEU A 107 -0.94 -7.04 0.12
C LEU A 107 -1.89 -6.22 1.00
N SER A 108 -2.19 -6.67 2.22
CA SER A 108 -3.12 -6.02 3.16
C SER A 108 -2.71 -4.58 3.48
N ASP A 109 -3.65 -3.64 3.47
CA ASP A 109 -3.44 -2.33 4.09
C ASP A 109 -3.85 -2.34 5.58
N ASP A 110 -3.75 -1.20 6.26
CA ASP A 110 -4.14 -1.05 7.68
C ASP A 110 -5.60 -1.44 7.98
N TYR A 111 -6.43 -1.62 6.96
CA TYR A 111 -7.86 -1.92 7.06
C TYR A 111 -8.21 -3.36 6.63
N ASP A 112 -7.25 -4.08 6.05
CA ASP A 112 -7.38 -5.47 5.64
C ASP A 112 -6.76 -6.39 6.69
N THR A 113 -7.25 -7.64 6.80
CA THR A 113 -6.60 -8.62 7.68
C THR A 113 -5.46 -9.36 6.98
N GLU A 114 -5.73 -9.89 5.77
CA GLU A 114 -4.77 -10.62 4.94
C GLU A 114 -5.25 -10.57 3.47
N VAL A 115 -4.41 -10.16 2.52
CA VAL A 115 -4.76 -10.07 1.09
C VAL A 115 -3.66 -10.74 0.27
N PHE A 116 -4.01 -11.79 -0.45
CA PHE A 116 -3.06 -12.50 -1.31
C PHE A 116 -3.57 -12.50 -2.74
N GLU A 117 -2.69 -12.14 -3.68
CA GLU A 117 -2.93 -12.29 -5.11
C GLU A 117 -1.79 -13.08 -5.75
N GLU A 118 -2.13 -14.09 -6.53
CA GLU A 118 -1.13 -14.96 -7.16
C GLU A 118 -0.25 -14.15 -8.11
N GLY A 119 1.07 -14.30 -7.95
CA GLY A 119 2.05 -13.64 -8.80
C GLY A 119 2.32 -12.17 -8.44
N LEU A 120 1.75 -11.65 -7.36
CA LEU A 120 1.95 -10.27 -6.94
C LEU A 120 2.57 -10.19 -5.55
N TYR A 121 3.50 -9.26 -5.38
CA TYR A 121 4.24 -9.06 -4.13
C TYR A 121 4.25 -7.59 -3.76
N ARG A 122 4.00 -7.26 -2.49
CA ARG A 122 4.18 -5.91 -1.98
C ARG A 122 5.66 -5.65 -1.73
N VAL A 123 6.12 -4.46 -2.11
CA VAL A 123 7.49 -4.02 -1.90
C VAL A 123 7.55 -3.25 -0.58
N GLU A 124 8.35 -3.73 0.35
CA GLU A 124 8.48 -3.14 1.70
C GLU A 124 9.66 -2.19 1.78
N TYR A 125 10.81 -2.64 1.26
CA TYR A 125 12.06 -1.90 1.33
C TYR A 125 12.84 -1.98 0.03
N VAL A 126 13.53 -0.90 -0.29
CA VAL A 126 14.57 -0.85 -1.33
C VAL A 126 15.88 -0.45 -0.67
N TYR A 127 16.91 -1.27 -0.81
CA TYR A 127 18.26 -0.99 -0.32
C TYR A 127 19.20 -0.65 -1.46
N TYR A 128 20.04 0.35 -1.23
CA TYR A 128 20.93 0.87 -2.26
C TYR A 128 22.28 1.34 -1.68
N LYS A 129 23.31 1.31 -2.52
CA LYS A 129 24.63 1.90 -2.24
C LYS A 129 24.54 3.43 -2.33
N ASN A 130 24.87 4.15 -1.26
CA ASN A 130 24.79 5.62 -1.22
C ASN A 130 26.08 6.33 -1.68
N ASP A 131 27.06 5.57 -2.18
CA ASP A 131 28.36 6.08 -2.65
C ASP A 131 28.49 6.04 -4.18
N SER A 132 27.53 5.43 -4.90
CA SER A 132 27.54 5.37 -6.36
C SER A 132 26.86 6.60 -7.01
N PRO A 133 27.49 7.26 -8.00
CA PRO A 133 26.88 8.38 -8.72
C PRO A 133 25.58 8.01 -9.46
N ASN A 134 25.42 6.74 -9.85
CA ASN A 134 24.29 6.27 -10.67
C ASN A 134 23.08 5.85 -9.83
N THR A 135 23.21 5.81 -8.49
CA THR A 135 22.15 5.34 -7.58
C THR A 135 20.80 6.02 -7.84
N LYS A 136 20.79 7.34 -8.00
CA LYS A 136 19.53 8.07 -8.25
C LYS A 136 18.85 7.60 -9.54
N THR A 137 19.61 7.48 -10.63
CA THR A 137 19.09 7.03 -11.93
C THR A 137 18.61 5.59 -11.87
N ASN A 138 19.35 4.71 -11.18
CA ASN A 138 18.99 3.31 -10.99
C ASN A 138 17.69 3.17 -10.18
N LEU A 139 17.52 3.98 -9.13
CA LEU A 139 16.28 3.99 -8.35
C LEU A 139 15.10 4.50 -9.18
N ILE A 140 15.26 5.57 -9.96
CA ILE A 140 14.18 6.04 -10.86
C ILE A 140 13.78 4.91 -11.83
N LYS A 141 14.76 4.25 -12.44
CA LYS A 141 14.54 3.12 -13.35
C LYS A 141 13.81 1.96 -12.65
N LEU A 142 14.25 1.60 -11.43
CA LEU A 142 13.61 0.56 -10.62
C LEU A 142 12.12 0.86 -10.43
N PHE A 143 11.79 2.06 -9.93
CA PHE A 143 10.41 2.43 -9.64
C PHE A 143 9.55 2.50 -10.91
N SER A 144 10.08 2.99 -12.02
CA SER A 144 9.29 3.13 -13.25
C SER A 144 9.09 1.83 -14.04
N GLU A 145 10.05 0.90 -13.99
CA GLU A 145 10.03 -0.31 -14.84
C GLU A 145 9.53 -1.56 -14.12
N TYR A 146 9.62 -1.59 -12.79
CA TYR A 146 9.38 -2.79 -11.98
C TYR A 146 8.24 -2.65 -10.98
N PHE A 147 7.94 -1.44 -10.52
CA PHE A 147 6.91 -1.22 -9.50
C PHE A 147 5.66 -0.60 -10.08
N GLU A 148 4.52 -1.02 -9.55
CA GLU A 148 3.20 -0.50 -9.89
C GLU A 148 2.44 -0.22 -8.59
N LYS A 149 1.50 0.74 -8.63
CA LYS A 149 0.60 0.97 -7.49
C LYS A 149 -0.41 -0.17 -7.44
N TYR A 150 -0.56 -0.81 -6.29
CA TYR A 150 -1.57 -1.84 -6.09
C TYR A 150 -2.97 -1.23 -6.17
N ILE A 151 -3.86 -1.97 -6.82
CA ILE A 151 -5.26 -1.61 -6.98
C ILE A 151 -6.07 -2.79 -6.47
N SER A 152 -6.71 -2.62 -5.31
CA SER A 152 -7.58 -3.65 -4.77
C SER A 152 -8.75 -3.93 -5.70
N LYS A 153 -9.09 -5.22 -5.86
CA LYS A 153 -10.31 -5.64 -6.57
C LYS A 153 -11.58 -5.34 -5.77
N GLU A 154 -11.46 -5.13 -4.47
CA GLU A 154 -12.59 -4.82 -3.61
C GLU A 154 -12.90 -3.32 -3.64
N ALA A 155 -14.18 -2.98 -3.73
CA ALA A 155 -14.61 -1.60 -3.61
C ALA A 155 -14.47 -1.15 -2.15
N LYS A 156 -13.68 -0.11 -1.91
CA LYS A 156 -13.48 0.47 -0.59
C LYS A 156 -14.09 1.87 -0.51
N VAL A 157 -14.65 2.20 0.65
CA VAL A 157 -15.09 3.55 1.00
C VAL A 157 -14.47 3.97 2.31
N SER A 158 -14.00 5.20 2.38
CA SER A 158 -13.55 5.81 3.62
C SER A 158 -14.66 6.68 4.18
N ILE A 159 -14.92 6.60 5.47
CA ILE A 159 -15.91 7.42 6.15
C ILE A 159 -15.16 8.37 7.08
N LEU A 160 -15.47 9.65 6.98
CA LEU A 160 -14.97 10.64 7.92
C LEU A 160 -15.64 10.46 9.28
N LEU A 161 -14.83 10.37 10.32
CA LEU A 161 -15.26 10.29 11.71
C LEU A 161 -14.55 11.37 12.53
N LYS A 162 -15.17 11.78 13.64
CA LYS A 162 -14.56 12.67 14.62
C LYS A 162 -14.55 11.96 15.97
N ASP A 163 -13.36 11.83 16.54
CA ASP A 163 -13.15 11.30 17.87
C ASP A 163 -12.52 12.35 18.79
N ASN A 164 -12.07 11.92 19.98
CA ASN A 164 -11.45 12.81 20.96
C ASN A 164 -10.04 13.30 20.53
N SER A 165 -9.40 12.63 19.58
CA SER A 165 -8.08 12.96 19.01
C SER A 165 -8.16 13.87 17.78
N GLY A 166 -9.31 13.93 17.11
CA GLY A 166 -9.52 14.81 15.96
C GLY A 166 -10.39 14.16 14.89
N PHE A 167 -10.09 14.46 13.63
CA PHE A 167 -10.72 13.81 12.48
C PHE A 167 -9.90 12.60 12.06
N ASP A 168 -10.59 11.50 11.76
CA ASP A 168 -9.99 10.28 11.26
C ASP A 168 -10.80 9.71 10.08
N LEU A 169 -10.15 8.93 9.22
CA LEU A 169 -10.78 8.23 8.11
C LEU A 169 -10.78 6.73 8.37
N LYS A 170 -11.99 6.17 8.46
CA LYS A 170 -12.15 4.73 8.57
C LYS A 170 -12.54 4.13 7.24
N THR A 171 -11.66 3.28 6.68
CA THR A 171 -11.92 2.59 5.42
C THR A 171 -12.62 1.27 5.65
N HIS A 172 -13.60 0.98 4.78
CA HIS A 172 -14.38 -0.24 4.80
C HIS A 172 -14.54 -0.79 3.39
N THR A 173 -14.32 -2.10 3.23
CA THR A 173 -14.76 -2.81 2.03
C THR A 173 -16.28 -2.83 1.97
N ILE A 174 -16.82 -2.52 0.79
CA ILE A 174 -18.24 -2.64 0.48
C ILE A 174 -18.46 -3.57 -0.71
N LYS A 175 -19.65 -4.17 -0.76
CA LYS A 175 -20.14 -4.92 -1.93
C LYS A 175 -21.30 -4.12 -2.53
N PRO A 176 -21.02 -3.15 -3.42
CA PRO A 176 -22.09 -2.36 -3.99
C PRO A 176 -23.02 -3.23 -4.82
N HIS A 177 -24.30 -2.86 -4.85
CA HIS A 177 -25.26 -3.52 -5.72
C HIS A 177 -24.87 -3.31 -7.19
N ARG A 178 -25.02 -4.36 -8.00
CA ARG A 178 -24.84 -4.25 -9.44
C ARG A 178 -25.91 -3.33 -10.00
N ILE A 179 -25.47 -2.31 -10.75
CA ILE A 179 -26.34 -1.40 -11.46
C ILE A 179 -26.32 -1.75 -12.94
N ASP A 180 -27.50 -1.80 -13.53
CA ASP A 180 -27.70 -1.80 -14.98
C ASP A 180 -28.23 -0.41 -15.36
N LEU A 181 -27.38 0.42 -15.96
CA LEU A 181 -27.70 1.82 -16.21
C LEU A 181 -28.85 1.97 -17.21
N ASP A 182 -28.92 1.09 -18.21
CA ASP A 182 -29.93 1.14 -19.27
C ASP A 182 -31.31 0.72 -18.74
N LEU A 183 -31.35 -0.19 -17.75
CA LEU A 183 -32.59 -0.66 -17.15
C LEU A 183 -33.07 0.21 -15.97
N MET A 184 -32.14 0.76 -15.18
CA MET A 184 -32.45 1.38 -13.89
C MET A 184 -32.49 2.92 -13.93
N TYR A 185 -31.95 3.55 -14.98
CA TYR A 185 -31.88 5.00 -15.13
C TYR A 185 -32.45 5.45 -16.48
N ASN A 186 -32.60 6.76 -16.67
CA ASN A 186 -33.08 7.32 -17.93
C ASN A 186 -32.09 7.09 -19.07
N ASP A 187 -32.59 7.08 -20.31
CA ASP A 187 -31.81 6.84 -21.54
C ASP A 187 -30.61 7.80 -21.71
N ASP A 188 -30.67 9.00 -21.14
CA ASP A 188 -29.60 10.01 -21.20
C ASP A 188 -28.55 9.87 -20.08
N PHE A 189 -28.80 9.02 -19.08
CA PHE A 189 -27.92 8.90 -17.91
C PHE A 189 -26.60 8.21 -18.23
N MET A 190 -26.54 7.36 -19.27
CA MET A 190 -25.29 6.72 -19.69
C MET A 190 -24.21 7.74 -20.11
N GLU A 191 -24.61 8.83 -20.77
CA GLU A 191 -23.70 9.93 -21.12
C GLU A 191 -23.17 10.63 -19.86
N VAL A 192 -24.06 10.88 -18.89
CA VAL A 192 -23.69 11.45 -17.59
C VAL A 192 -22.71 10.54 -16.85
N HIS A 193 -22.98 9.24 -16.80
CA HIS A 193 -22.08 8.25 -16.19
C HIS A 193 -20.69 8.27 -16.83
N THR A 194 -20.64 8.25 -18.17
CA THR A 194 -19.39 8.25 -18.94
C THR A 194 -18.56 9.49 -18.62
N ARG A 195 -19.21 10.66 -18.57
CA ARG A 195 -18.57 11.92 -18.20
C ARG A 195 -18.06 11.90 -16.75
N VAL A 196 -18.89 11.50 -15.79
CA VAL A 196 -18.50 11.43 -14.37
C VAL A 196 -17.32 10.49 -14.17
N LYS A 197 -17.35 9.29 -14.77
CA LYS A 197 -16.26 8.32 -14.70
C LYS A 197 -14.98 8.87 -15.32
N HIS A 198 -15.08 9.52 -16.49
CA HIS A 198 -13.94 10.15 -17.14
C HIS A 198 -13.31 11.24 -16.26
N THR A 199 -14.12 12.16 -15.73
CA THR A 199 -13.64 13.25 -14.88
C THR A 199 -12.97 12.74 -13.61
N ILE A 200 -13.57 11.78 -12.90
CA ILE A 200 -12.95 11.24 -11.67
C ILE A 200 -11.64 10.50 -11.97
N THR A 201 -11.58 9.78 -13.08
CA THR A 201 -10.41 8.95 -13.43
C THR A 201 -9.25 9.78 -13.96
N ASN A 202 -9.53 10.74 -14.86
CA ASN A 202 -8.50 11.42 -15.65
C ASN A 202 -8.28 12.89 -15.26
N GLU A 203 -9.24 13.51 -14.58
CA GLU A 203 -9.12 14.89 -14.11
C GLU A 203 -8.77 14.92 -12.61
N ASN A 204 -8.04 15.96 -12.22
CA ASN A 204 -7.60 16.14 -10.83
C ASN A 204 -8.51 17.06 -10.02
N LYS A 205 -9.49 17.71 -10.67
CA LYS A 205 -10.39 18.70 -10.06
C LYS A 205 -11.75 18.67 -10.75
N GLY A 206 -12.83 18.66 -9.99
CA GLY A 206 -14.19 18.72 -10.53
C GLY A 206 -15.23 18.71 -9.41
N ILE A 207 -16.46 19.08 -9.75
CA ILE A 207 -17.62 18.97 -8.87
C ILE A 207 -18.73 18.30 -9.68
N VAL A 208 -19.31 17.24 -9.10
CA VAL A 208 -20.46 16.54 -9.68
C VAL A 208 -21.62 16.70 -8.71
N LEU A 209 -22.74 17.25 -9.19
CA LEU A 209 -23.98 17.35 -8.43
C LEU A 209 -25.00 16.36 -9.02
N LEU A 210 -25.36 15.34 -8.25
CA LEU A 210 -26.43 14.41 -8.61
C LEU A 210 -27.73 14.85 -7.94
N HIS A 211 -28.69 15.33 -8.73
CA HIS A 211 -30.02 15.71 -8.23
C HIS A 211 -31.09 14.78 -8.81
N GLY A 212 -32.17 14.57 -8.06
CA GLY A 212 -33.27 13.70 -8.47
C GLY A 212 -34.21 13.39 -7.32
N ILE A 213 -35.41 12.91 -7.63
CA ILE A 213 -36.45 12.57 -6.64
C ILE A 213 -35.94 11.56 -5.60
N ALA A 214 -36.53 11.58 -4.40
CA ALA A 214 -36.23 10.60 -3.36
C ALA A 214 -36.46 9.17 -3.90
N GLY A 215 -35.55 8.24 -3.59
CA GLY A 215 -35.61 6.86 -4.09
C GLY A 215 -35.07 6.62 -5.49
N SER A 216 -34.59 7.65 -6.22
CA SER A 216 -33.95 7.50 -7.55
C SER A 216 -32.57 6.80 -7.56
N GLY A 217 -32.13 6.25 -6.44
CA GLY A 217 -30.90 5.45 -6.39
C GLY A 217 -29.58 6.24 -6.42
N LYS A 218 -29.56 7.55 -6.12
CA LYS A 218 -28.33 8.38 -6.12
C LYS A 218 -27.20 7.80 -5.26
N THR A 219 -27.46 7.50 -3.99
CA THR A 219 -26.49 6.88 -3.08
C THR A 219 -26.03 5.51 -3.57
N ASN A 220 -26.94 4.70 -4.14
CA ASN A 220 -26.58 3.40 -4.69
C ASN A 220 -25.66 3.56 -5.91
N TYR A 221 -25.92 4.54 -6.78
CA TYR A 221 -25.05 4.87 -7.91
C TYR A 221 -23.65 5.27 -7.44
N ILE A 222 -23.53 6.16 -6.44
CA ILE A 222 -22.22 6.58 -5.94
C ILE A 222 -21.46 5.40 -5.34
N LYS A 223 -22.12 4.57 -4.52
CA LYS A 223 -21.52 3.34 -3.97
C LYS A 223 -21.07 2.39 -5.07
N TRP A 224 -21.87 2.19 -6.11
CA TRP A 224 -21.49 1.38 -7.27
C TRP A 224 -20.32 2.00 -8.06
N LEU A 225 -20.30 3.31 -8.24
CA LEU A 225 -19.23 4.03 -8.93
C LEU A 225 -17.86 3.81 -8.29
N THR A 226 -17.80 3.63 -6.96
CA THR A 226 -16.55 3.28 -6.27
C THR A 226 -15.93 1.97 -6.79
N SER A 227 -16.75 0.98 -7.14
CA SER A 227 -16.27 -0.27 -7.75
C SER A 227 -15.80 -0.11 -9.19
N GLN A 228 -16.24 0.95 -9.87
CA GLN A 228 -15.88 1.22 -11.26
C GLN A 228 -14.58 2.01 -11.38
N ILE A 229 -14.08 2.57 -10.27
CA ILE A 229 -12.87 3.40 -10.19
C ILE A 229 -12.06 3.02 -8.94
N PRO A 230 -11.52 1.80 -8.87
CA PRO A 230 -10.85 1.28 -7.68
C PRO A 230 -9.57 2.05 -7.30
N ASN A 231 -8.99 2.82 -8.23
CA ASN A 231 -7.76 3.59 -8.01
C ASN A 231 -7.98 4.91 -7.27
N LYS A 232 -9.23 5.28 -6.97
CA LYS A 232 -9.58 6.56 -6.34
C LYS A 232 -10.18 6.30 -4.96
N LYS A 233 -9.67 7.01 -3.95
CA LYS A 233 -10.21 6.96 -2.60
C LYS A 233 -11.50 7.77 -2.53
N PHE A 234 -12.63 7.12 -2.24
CA PHE A 234 -13.90 7.79 -2.01
C PHE A 234 -14.09 8.05 -0.51
N ILE A 235 -14.18 9.33 -0.12
CA ILE A 235 -14.36 9.77 1.27
C ILE A 235 -15.79 10.25 1.45
N PHE A 236 -16.61 9.45 2.12
CA PHE A 236 -17.97 9.79 2.50
C PHE A 236 -17.96 10.64 3.76
N ILE A 237 -18.58 11.82 3.69
CA ILE A 237 -18.79 12.68 4.85
C ILE A 237 -20.23 12.51 5.32
N PRO A 238 -20.43 12.04 6.57
CA PRO A 238 -21.76 12.06 7.18
C PRO A 238 -22.35 13.46 7.19
N THR A 239 -23.65 13.60 6.96
CA THR A 239 -24.36 14.89 6.98
C THR A 239 -24.10 15.70 8.25
N THR A 240 -24.03 15.02 9.39
CA THR A 240 -23.71 15.60 10.71
C THR A 240 -22.32 16.24 10.78
N MET A 241 -21.42 15.90 9.86
CA MET A 241 -20.04 16.37 9.80
C MET A 241 -19.81 17.44 8.72
N ILE A 242 -20.81 17.78 7.91
CA ILE A 242 -20.67 18.80 6.86
C ILE A 242 -20.28 20.17 7.47
N SER A 243 -20.84 20.52 8.63
CA SER A 243 -20.48 21.75 9.35
C SER A 243 -19.02 21.78 9.83
N SER A 244 -18.37 20.62 9.91
CA SER A 244 -16.97 20.49 10.29
C SER A 244 -15.99 20.67 9.13
N LEU A 245 -16.48 20.80 7.89
CA LEU A 245 -15.65 21.05 6.70
C LEU A 245 -14.81 22.34 6.82
N THR A 246 -15.28 23.31 7.60
CA THR A 246 -14.59 24.58 7.84
C THR A 246 -13.55 24.51 8.96
N ASP A 247 -13.42 23.37 9.63
CA ASP A 247 -12.43 23.17 10.70
C ASP A 247 -11.02 23.03 10.08
N PRO A 248 -10.02 23.83 10.49
CA PRO A 248 -8.65 23.70 10.00
C PRO A 248 -8.05 22.31 10.21
N SER A 249 -8.45 21.58 11.25
CA SER A 249 -7.98 20.22 11.48
C SER A 249 -8.50 19.23 10.42
N PHE A 250 -9.68 19.49 9.85
CA PHE A 250 -10.19 18.72 8.71
C PHE A 250 -9.40 19.00 7.42
N ILE A 251 -8.91 20.23 7.23
CA ILE A 251 -8.05 20.57 6.08
C ILE A 251 -6.78 19.70 6.08
N GLY A 252 -6.22 19.38 7.25
CA GLY A 252 -5.09 18.45 7.37
C GLY A 252 -5.41 17.08 6.75
N VAL A 253 -6.57 16.51 7.12
CA VAL A 253 -7.03 15.23 6.57
C VAL A 253 -7.16 15.28 5.04
N LEU A 254 -7.68 16.36 4.47
CA LEU A 254 -7.77 16.52 3.01
C LEU A 254 -6.40 16.65 2.33
N VAL A 255 -5.45 17.35 2.97
CA VAL A 255 -4.08 17.50 2.46
C VAL A 255 -3.35 16.15 2.44
N ASP A 256 -3.58 15.30 3.44
CA ASP A 256 -3.02 13.96 3.52
C ASP A 256 -3.70 12.99 2.54
N ASN A 257 -4.91 13.31 2.08
CA ASN A 257 -5.70 12.50 1.16
C ASN A 257 -5.94 13.21 -0.18
N GLN A 258 -4.87 13.73 -0.77
CA GLN A 258 -4.91 14.32 -2.11
C GLN A 258 -5.41 13.32 -3.16
N ASN A 259 -5.98 13.85 -4.25
CA ASN A 259 -6.50 13.05 -5.36
C ASN A 259 -7.63 12.08 -4.98
N SER A 260 -8.36 12.37 -3.88
CA SER A 260 -9.55 11.64 -3.44
C SER A 260 -10.85 12.27 -3.97
N VAL A 261 -11.93 11.49 -3.95
CA VAL A 261 -13.29 11.95 -4.24
C VAL A 261 -14.02 12.17 -2.93
N LEU A 262 -14.42 13.41 -2.67
CA LEU A 262 -15.26 13.74 -1.53
C LEU A 262 -16.73 13.53 -1.89
N VAL A 263 -17.42 12.69 -1.10
CA VAL A 263 -18.84 12.40 -1.27
C VAL A 263 -19.61 13.06 -0.13
N LEU A 264 -20.44 14.04 -0.49
CA LEU A 264 -21.40 14.69 0.41
C LEU A 264 -22.79 14.17 0.04
N GLU A 265 -23.47 13.52 0.99
CA GLU A 265 -24.85 13.05 0.81
C GLU A 265 -25.84 14.01 1.48
N ASP A 266 -27.09 13.99 1.03
CA ASP A 266 -28.24 14.74 1.59
C ASP A 266 -27.93 16.21 1.96
N CYS A 267 -27.48 16.98 0.96
CA CYS A 267 -27.07 18.38 1.08
C CYS A 267 -28.21 19.40 0.90
N GLU A 268 -29.47 18.96 0.96
CA GLU A 268 -30.64 19.83 0.83
C GLU A 268 -31.00 20.63 2.09
N ASN A 269 -30.34 20.35 3.22
CA ASN A 269 -30.61 20.97 4.53
C ASN A 269 -29.58 22.03 4.92
#